data_AF-A0A1X7TES0-F1
#
_entry.id   AF-A0A1X7TES0-F1
#
_cell.length_a   1.000
_cell.length_b   1.000
_cell.length_c   1.000
_cell.angle_alpha   90.00
_cell.angle_beta   90.00
_cell.angle_gamma   90.00
#
_symmetry.space_group_name_H-M   'P 1'
#
loop_
_entity.id
_entity.type
_entity.pdbx_description
1 polymer ?
#
loop_
_entity_poly.entity_id
_entity_poly.type
_entity_poly.pdbx_seq_one_letter_code
_entity_poly.pdbx_strand_id
1 'polypeptide(L)'
;MRSFDELEERKDEVKDRIVVFNPPYVSYPVTVAYRVNGASKASKYGAVATLIRTVGPFSIYSPHTGIQEYNSSVPAIPTACITIEDANMLDRLERAGERLTIHLYMEAQTLPMVISRNTVAEIKGSVYPDQVVVVSGHLDSWDVGQGAMDDGGGAFISWQALSIVKGLGLTPKRTLRLVMWTDEEAGGVGSQQYYQRHREDADKYSILFESDEGVFLPYGILFSGSAEAKAILQQIGQLLVSINASEVYDNGGGTDVDWWREDKVPTASLANHNEHYFWYHHSNGDTMDVLDPEEMNLCSAVWAVYAYVLADLDDVLPRG
;
A
#
# COMPACT_ATOMS: atom_id res chain seq x y z
N MET A 1 10.74 23.62 9.77
CA MET A 1 10.47 22.68 10.88
C MET A 1 10.96 21.30 10.51
N ARG A 2 11.77 20.67 11.35
CA ARG A 2 12.37 19.33 11.17
C ARG A 2 11.70 18.27 12.04
N SER A 3 10.84 18.67 12.98
CA SER A 3 9.98 17.77 13.74
C SER A 3 8.68 18.44 14.19
N PHE A 4 7.73 17.64 14.68
CA PHE A 4 6.56 18.19 15.38
C PHE A 4 6.91 18.78 16.75
N ASP A 5 7.99 18.33 17.39
CA ASP A 5 8.49 18.94 18.62
C ASP A 5 9.03 20.35 18.34
N GLU A 6 9.78 20.54 17.24
CA GLU A 6 10.24 21.88 16.83
C GLU A 6 9.04 22.80 16.52
N LEU A 7 7.98 22.27 15.91
CA LEU A 7 6.74 23.01 15.70
C LEU A 7 6.12 23.49 17.03
N GLU A 8 6.11 22.64 18.06
CA GLU A 8 5.62 23.00 19.40
C GLU A 8 6.51 24.06 20.06
N GLU A 9 7.83 23.89 19.97
CA GLU A 9 8.82 24.82 20.52
C GLU A 9 8.74 26.21 19.88
N ARG A 10 8.48 26.26 18.56
CA ARG A 10 8.39 27.50 17.76
C ARG A 10 6.96 27.93 17.47
N LYS A 11 5.96 27.46 18.24
CA LYS A 11 4.53 27.72 17.97
C LYS A 11 4.18 29.20 17.86
N ASP A 12 4.86 30.06 18.60
CA ASP A 12 4.61 31.50 18.60
C ASP A 12 5.07 32.18 17.28
N GLU A 13 5.87 31.50 16.46
CA GLU A 13 6.34 31.98 15.15
C GLU A 13 5.41 31.58 13.99
N VAL A 14 4.47 30.65 14.23
CA VAL A 14 3.70 29.96 13.17
C VAL A 14 2.55 30.80 12.63
N LYS A 15 1.97 31.68 13.46
CA LYS A 15 0.78 32.44 13.12
C LYS A 15 0.98 33.26 11.83
N ASP A 16 0.03 33.16 10.91
CA ASP A 16 0.00 33.84 9.62
C ASP A 16 1.18 33.45 8.69
N ARG A 17 1.81 32.28 8.91
CA ARG A 17 2.94 31.76 8.11
C ARG A 17 2.59 30.48 7.35
N ILE A 18 3.36 30.23 6.28
CA ILE A 18 3.45 28.91 5.65
C ILE A 18 4.51 28.11 6.39
N VAL A 19 4.15 26.94 6.90
CA VAL A 19 5.09 26.06 7.60
C VAL A 19 5.66 25.03 6.63
N VAL A 20 6.99 24.99 6.51
CA VAL A 20 7.69 23.97 5.72
C VAL A 20 8.19 22.87 6.67
N PHE A 21 7.66 21.66 6.53
CA PHE A 21 8.15 20.46 7.20
C PHE A 21 9.26 19.84 6.35
N ASN A 22 10.49 19.84 6.87
CA ASN A 22 11.68 19.24 6.25
C ASN A 22 12.35 18.21 7.18
N PRO A 23 11.61 17.20 7.71
CA PRO A 23 12.23 16.11 8.45
C PRO A 23 13.06 15.22 7.51
N PRO A 24 14.23 14.70 7.93
CA PRO A 24 14.88 13.64 7.17
C PRO A 24 13.99 12.39 7.13
N TYR A 25 14.04 11.64 6.04
CA TYR A 25 13.35 10.36 5.95
C TYR A 25 13.98 9.34 6.92
N VAL A 26 13.15 8.68 7.72
CA VAL A 26 13.55 7.61 8.64
C VAL A 26 13.03 6.27 8.13
N SER A 27 11.71 6.17 8.02
CA SER A 27 10.96 5.12 7.37
C SER A 27 9.64 5.70 6.90
N TYR A 28 8.90 4.99 6.03
CA TYR A 28 7.62 5.48 5.55
C TYR A 28 6.62 5.69 6.70
N PRO A 29 6.36 4.72 7.61
CA PRO A 29 5.39 4.92 8.71
C PRO A 29 5.72 6.09 9.65
N VAL A 30 7.00 6.40 9.85
CA VAL A 30 7.43 7.53 10.69
C VAL A 30 7.31 8.85 9.96
N THR A 31 7.72 8.90 8.69
CA THR A 31 7.84 10.14 7.92
C THR A 31 6.51 10.57 7.30
N VAL A 32 5.64 9.61 6.96
CA VAL A 32 4.31 9.88 6.37
C VAL A 32 3.41 10.67 7.33
N ALA A 33 3.67 10.62 8.64
CA ALA A 33 2.93 11.39 9.64
C ALA A 33 2.94 12.91 9.37
N TYR A 34 4.00 13.45 8.76
CA TYR A 34 4.06 14.86 8.35
C TYR A 34 3.13 15.18 7.19
N ARG A 35 2.96 14.23 6.25
CA ARG A 35 1.97 14.34 5.17
C ARG A 35 0.56 14.27 5.73
N VAL A 36 0.27 13.24 6.54
CA VAL A 36 -1.08 12.90 7.04
C VAL A 36 -1.61 13.87 8.10
N ASN A 37 -0.72 14.52 8.88
CA ASN A 37 -1.14 15.34 10.02
C ASN A 37 -0.57 16.76 10.02
N GLY A 38 0.34 17.08 9.09
CA GLY A 38 1.11 18.33 9.12
C GLY A 38 0.23 19.58 9.11
N ALA A 39 -0.75 19.65 8.21
CA ALA A 39 -1.63 20.81 8.12
C ALA A 39 -2.43 21.02 9.40
N SER A 40 -3.05 19.97 9.95
CA SER A 40 -3.83 20.05 11.19
C SER A 40 -2.96 20.48 12.38
N LYS A 41 -1.75 19.93 12.49
CA LYS A 41 -0.80 20.29 13.57
C LYS A 41 -0.31 21.73 13.47
N ALA A 42 -0.01 22.23 12.27
CA ALA A 42 0.42 23.62 12.06
C ALA A 42 -0.76 24.61 12.19
N SER A 43 -1.94 24.25 11.70
CA SER A 43 -3.17 25.04 11.77
C SER A 43 -3.58 25.36 13.20
N LYS A 44 -3.35 24.42 14.14
CA LYS A 44 -3.53 24.64 15.59
C LYS A 44 -2.82 25.90 16.10
N TYR A 45 -1.70 26.30 15.48
CA TYR A 45 -0.91 27.48 15.85
C TYR A 45 -1.10 28.68 14.89
N GLY A 46 -2.11 28.62 14.02
CA GLY A 46 -2.47 29.71 13.11
C GLY A 46 -1.66 29.75 11.82
N ALA A 47 -1.03 28.64 11.40
CA ALA A 47 -0.44 28.54 10.07
C ALA A 47 -1.53 28.76 9.00
N VAL A 48 -1.14 29.32 7.85
CA VAL A 48 -2.05 29.56 6.72
C VAL A 48 -1.90 28.52 5.60
N ALA A 49 -0.80 27.78 5.56
CA ALA A 49 -0.60 26.61 4.71
C ALA A 49 0.60 25.77 5.21
N THR A 50 0.74 24.56 4.68
CA THR A 50 1.91 23.70 4.91
C THR A 50 2.55 23.23 3.61
N LEU A 51 3.87 23.15 3.60
CA LEU A 51 4.63 22.44 2.58
C LEU A 51 5.38 21.29 3.24
N ILE A 52 5.38 20.12 2.62
CA ILE A 52 5.97 18.91 3.18
C ILE A 52 7.08 18.46 2.24
N ARG A 53 8.29 18.29 2.75
CA ARG A 53 9.35 17.57 2.05
C ARG A 53 8.79 16.20 1.68
N THR A 54 8.91 15.83 0.41
CA THR A 54 8.63 14.48 -0.12
C THR A 54 8.95 13.39 0.91
N VAL A 55 7.98 12.50 1.13
CA VAL A 55 8.08 11.33 2.01
C VAL A 55 8.78 10.22 1.24
N GLY A 56 10.09 10.39 1.05
CA GLY A 56 10.92 9.42 0.35
C GLY A 56 12.39 9.49 0.80
N PRO A 57 13.13 8.36 0.69
CA PRO A 57 14.55 8.29 1.03
C PRO A 57 15.45 8.88 -0.07
N PHE A 58 15.01 8.82 -1.32
CA PHE A 58 15.75 9.26 -2.50
C PHE A 58 14.93 10.29 -3.28
N SER A 59 15.61 11.16 -4.03
CA SER A 59 14.93 12.17 -4.85
C SER A 59 15.06 11.83 -6.32
N ILE A 60 13.92 11.76 -7.00
CA ILE A 60 13.81 11.80 -8.46
C ILE A 60 13.38 13.19 -8.96
N TYR A 61 13.52 14.22 -8.12
CA TYR A 61 13.04 15.57 -8.38
C TYR A 61 11.50 15.64 -8.60
N SER A 62 10.74 14.77 -7.94
CA SER A 62 9.28 14.77 -7.93
C SER A 62 8.73 15.01 -6.51
N PRO A 63 7.64 15.78 -6.35
CA PRO A 63 6.82 15.70 -5.15
C PRO A 63 6.14 14.33 -5.07
N HIS A 64 5.94 13.81 -3.86
CA HIS A 64 5.17 12.58 -3.61
C HIS A 64 3.84 12.95 -2.98
N THR A 65 2.73 12.66 -3.65
CA THR A 65 1.39 12.93 -3.14
C THR A 65 1.00 11.88 -2.08
N GLY A 66 -0.26 11.87 -1.67
CA GLY A 66 -0.80 10.90 -0.74
C GLY A 66 -1.84 11.48 0.20
N ILE A 67 -2.47 10.59 0.98
CA ILE A 67 -3.55 10.99 1.87
C ILE A 67 -3.10 12.04 2.90
N GLN A 68 -4.05 12.92 3.20
CA GLN A 68 -3.98 13.97 4.20
C GLN A 68 -5.27 13.97 5.02
N GLU A 69 -5.16 14.02 6.33
CA GLU A 69 -6.32 14.05 7.23
C GLU A 69 -6.45 15.41 7.93
N TYR A 70 -7.67 15.96 7.87
CA TYR A 70 -8.02 17.17 8.59
C TYR A 70 -8.69 16.84 9.92
N ASN A 71 -8.13 17.39 11.01
CA ASN A 71 -8.82 17.41 12.29
C ASN A 71 -9.89 18.51 12.27
N SER A 72 -11.16 18.11 12.43
CA SER A 72 -12.32 19.02 12.39
C SER A 72 -12.35 20.09 13.49
N SER A 73 -11.48 19.97 14.51
CA SER A 73 -11.35 20.94 15.61
C SER A 73 -10.46 22.14 15.26
N VAL A 74 -9.80 22.14 14.10
CA VAL A 74 -8.94 23.24 13.62
C VAL A 74 -9.30 23.61 12.18
N PRO A 75 -9.03 24.85 11.74
CA PRO A 75 -9.25 25.24 10.34
C PRO A 75 -8.49 24.35 9.37
N ALA A 76 -9.15 23.89 8.31
CA ALA A 76 -8.45 23.24 7.20
C ALA A 76 -7.63 24.29 6.45
N ILE A 77 -6.34 24.02 6.23
CA ILE A 77 -5.41 24.88 5.50
C ILE A 77 -4.81 24.13 4.31
N PRO A 78 -4.50 24.83 3.20
CA PRO A 78 -3.83 24.21 2.05
C PRO A 78 -2.54 23.49 2.45
N THR A 79 -2.29 22.34 1.83
CA THR A 79 -1.06 21.58 2.04
C THR A 79 -0.58 20.95 0.75
N ALA A 80 0.73 20.96 0.51
CA ALA A 80 1.32 20.34 -0.67
C ALA A 80 2.67 19.70 -0.34
N CYS A 81 3.02 18.64 -1.04
CA CYS A 81 4.38 18.12 -1.02
C CYS A 81 5.27 18.92 -1.99
N ILE A 82 6.53 19.10 -1.62
CA ILE A 82 7.58 19.71 -2.43
C ILE A 82 8.77 18.76 -2.52
N THR A 83 9.59 18.94 -3.55
CA THR A 83 10.79 18.12 -3.75
C THR A 83 11.74 18.19 -2.55
N ILE A 84 12.59 17.17 -2.41
CA ILE A 84 13.63 17.14 -1.37
C ILE A 84 14.57 18.33 -1.56
N GLU A 85 14.86 18.69 -2.80
CA GLU A 85 15.73 19.81 -3.20
C GLU A 85 15.14 21.15 -2.76
N ASP A 86 13.87 21.39 -3.03
CA ASP A 86 13.19 22.64 -2.68
C ASP A 86 13.09 22.80 -1.16
N ALA A 87 12.70 21.73 -0.44
CA ALA A 87 12.65 21.75 1.02
C ALA A 87 14.02 22.06 1.63
N ASN A 88 15.08 21.44 1.10
CA ASN A 88 16.45 21.68 1.54
C ASN A 88 16.98 23.07 1.13
N MET A 89 16.56 23.59 -0.02
CA MET A 89 16.89 24.96 -0.43
C MET A 89 16.27 25.97 0.53
N LEU A 90 14.99 25.83 0.85
CA LEU A 90 14.28 26.71 1.78
C LEU A 90 14.90 26.66 3.18
N ASP A 91 15.23 25.47 3.70
CA ASP A 91 15.94 25.33 4.98
C ASP A 91 17.32 26.03 4.97
N ARG A 92 18.09 25.91 3.89
CA ARG A 92 19.39 26.62 3.77
C ARG A 92 19.23 28.15 3.74
N LEU A 93 18.22 28.66 3.03
CA LEU A 93 17.95 30.10 2.94
C LEU A 93 17.48 30.67 4.29
N GLU A 94 16.57 29.98 4.99
CA GLU A 94 16.15 30.37 6.35
C GLU A 94 17.36 30.44 7.30
N ARG A 95 18.23 29.42 7.27
CA ARG A 95 19.46 29.37 8.08
C ARG A 95 20.47 30.47 7.76
N ALA A 96 20.46 30.98 6.53
CA ALA A 96 21.27 32.12 6.12
C ALA A 96 20.68 33.46 6.58
N GLY A 97 19.49 33.46 7.21
CA GLY A 97 18.78 34.66 7.66
C GLY A 97 17.98 35.36 6.56
N GLU A 98 17.77 34.70 5.42
CA GLU A 98 17.02 35.27 4.30
C GLU A 98 15.52 35.31 4.58
N ARG A 99 14.86 36.39 4.15
CA ARG A 99 13.41 36.50 4.26
C ARG A 99 12.75 35.76 3.10
N LEU A 100 12.17 34.60 3.40
CA LEU A 100 11.41 33.81 2.44
C LEU A 100 9.98 34.33 2.27
N THR A 101 9.51 34.41 1.03
CA THR A 101 8.10 34.65 0.68
C THR A 101 7.69 33.60 -0.33
N ILE A 102 6.65 32.82 0.00
CA ILE A 102 6.14 31.74 -0.84
C ILE A 102 4.73 32.14 -1.29
N HIS A 103 4.48 32.04 -2.59
CA HIS A 103 3.14 32.17 -3.16
C HIS A 103 2.64 30.76 -3.53
N LEU A 104 1.70 30.24 -2.74
CA LEU A 104 1.09 28.94 -2.97
C LEU A 104 -0.25 29.12 -3.68
N TYR A 105 -0.41 28.43 -4.80
CA TYR A 105 -1.66 28.37 -5.56
C TYR A 105 -2.09 26.90 -5.71
N MET A 106 -3.34 26.61 -5.34
CA MET A 106 -3.92 25.27 -5.40
C MET A 106 -5.39 25.38 -5.82
N GLU A 107 -5.82 24.49 -6.71
CA GLU A 107 -7.19 24.45 -7.24
C GLU A 107 -7.94 23.16 -6.88
N ALA A 108 -7.43 22.40 -5.90
CA ALA A 108 -8.02 21.15 -5.46
C ALA A 108 -9.47 21.36 -4.96
N GLN A 109 -10.35 20.41 -5.28
CA GLN A 109 -11.75 20.45 -4.90
C GLN A 109 -12.18 19.08 -4.35
N THR A 110 -12.89 19.09 -3.22
CA THR A 110 -13.59 17.89 -2.74
C THR A 110 -14.94 17.80 -3.44
N LEU A 111 -15.10 16.78 -4.27
CA LEU A 111 -16.37 16.48 -4.94
C LEU A 111 -17.22 15.52 -4.09
N PRO A 112 -18.54 15.45 -4.32
CA PRO A 112 -19.39 14.45 -3.66
C PRO A 112 -18.93 13.02 -3.93
N MET A 113 -19.13 12.13 -2.96
CA MET A 113 -18.85 10.70 -3.13
C MET A 113 -19.63 10.11 -4.31
N VAL A 114 -18.97 9.22 -5.06
CA VAL A 114 -19.54 8.50 -6.20
C VAL A 114 -19.41 7.00 -6.03
N ILE A 115 -20.11 6.23 -6.85
CA ILE A 115 -20.05 4.77 -6.82
C ILE A 115 -18.81 4.29 -7.58
N SER A 116 -17.88 3.66 -6.86
CA SER A 116 -16.83 2.80 -7.44
C SER A 116 -17.16 1.31 -7.27
N ARG A 117 -16.33 0.42 -7.80
CA ARG A 117 -16.53 -1.05 -7.76
C ARG A 117 -15.20 -1.78 -7.68
N ASN A 118 -15.07 -2.68 -6.71
CA ASN A 118 -14.06 -3.74 -6.76
C ASN A 118 -14.29 -4.61 -8.00
N THR A 119 -13.21 -5.04 -8.65
CA THR A 119 -13.28 -6.03 -9.73
C THR A 119 -13.03 -7.41 -9.15
N VAL A 120 -13.92 -8.37 -9.44
CA VAL A 120 -13.83 -9.74 -8.90
C VAL A 120 -13.86 -10.74 -10.05
N ALA A 121 -12.94 -11.70 -10.04
CA ALA A 121 -12.91 -12.82 -10.96
C ALA A 121 -12.60 -14.13 -10.23
N GLU A 122 -13.10 -15.26 -10.73
CA GLU A 122 -13.00 -16.53 -10.02
C GLU A 122 -12.69 -17.71 -10.95
N ILE A 123 -11.92 -18.66 -10.41
CA ILE A 123 -11.94 -20.06 -10.82
C ILE A 123 -12.71 -20.82 -9.75
N LYS A 124 -13.93 -21.23 -10.08
CA LYS A 124 -14.81 -21.92 -9.14
C LYS A 124 -14.23 -23.27 -8.73
N GLY A 125 -14.22 -23.54 -7.42
CA GLY A 125 -13.74 -24.79 -6.86
C GLY A 125 -14.57 -26.00 -7.29
N SER A 126 -13.92 -27.15 -7.41
CA SER A 126 -14.54 -28.41 -7.84
C SER A 126 -15.24 -29.17 -6.71
N VAL A 127 -14.74 -29.06 -5.47
CA VAL A 127 -15.23 -29.84 -4.31
C VAL A 127 -15.89 -28.93 -3.27
N TYR A 128 -15.27 -27.78 -2.98
CA TYR A 128 -15.70 -26.81 -1.98
C TYR A 128 -15.87 -25.43 -2.64
N PRO A 129 -16.86 -25.25 -3.54
CA PRO A 129 -17.02 -24.03 -4.33
C PRO A 129 -17.35 -22.77 -3.50
N ASP A 130 -17.78 -22.95 -2.26
CA ASP A 130 -18.10 -21.89 -1.30
C ASP A 130 -16.91 -21.49 -0.42
N GLN A 131 -15.84 -22.28 -0.38
CA GLN A 131 -14.60 -21.94 0.32
C GLN A 131 -13.66 -21.17 -0.63
N VAL A 132 -12.94 -20.19 -0.10
CA VAL A 132 -12.23 -19.19 -0.92
C VAL A 132 -10.78 -19.01 -0.50
N VAL A 133 -9.89 -18.96 -1.49
CA VAL A 133 -8.54 -18.38 -1.41
C VAL A 133 -8.56 -17.10 -2.23
N VAL A 134 -8.22 -15.96 -1.61
CA VAL A 134 -8.20 -14.65 -2.30
C VAL A 134 -6.77 -14.29 -2.67
N VAL A 135 -6.57 -13.87 -3.92
CA VAL A 135 -5.38 -13.13 -4.37
C VAL A 135 -5.78 -11.73 -4.79
N SER A 136 -5.01 -10.72 -4.40
CA SER A 136 -5.40 -9.33 -4.62
C SER A 136 -4.25 -8.34 -4.69
N GLY A 137 -4.62 -7.17 -5.21
CA GLY A 137 -3.94 -5.88 -5.20
C GLY A 137 -5.02 -4.80 -5.41
N HIS A 138 -4.69 -3.51 -5.36
CA HIS A 138 -5.68 -2.44 -5.61
C HIS A 138 -5.59 -1.89 -7.04
N LEU A 139 -6.71 -1.39 -7.55
CA LEU A 139 -6.85 -0.96 -8.95
C LEU A 139 -6.76 0.55 -9.13
N ASP A 140 -7.00 1.30 -8.06
CA ASP A 140 -6.76 2.73 -8.05
C ASP A 140 -5.29 3.06 -7.93
N SER A 141 -4.98 4.35 -8.01
CA SER A 141 -3.64 4.89 -7.81
C SER A 141 -3.78 6.38 -7.56
N TRP A 142 -2.70 7.02 -7.15
CA TRP A 142 -2.61 8.48 -7.28
C TRP A 142 -2.61 8.95 -8.74
N ASP A 143 -3.01 10.21 -8.91
CA ASP A 143 -3.29 10.87 -10.19
C ASP A 143 -2.07 11.54 -10.85
N VAL A 144 -0.88 11.38 -10.26
CA VAL A 144 0.36 12.04 -10.72
C VAL A 144 1.26 11.15 -11.58
N GLY A 145 1.10 9.83 -11.46
CA GLY A 145 1.86 8.81 -12.18
C GLY A 145 0.95 7.90 -13.01
N GLN A 146 1.39 6.67 -13.21
CA GLN A 146 0.61 5.60 -13.84
C GLN A 146 0.19 4.50 -12.86
N GLY A 147 0.59 4.57 -11.59
CA GLY A 147 0.27 3.55 -10.58
C GLY A 147 0.85 2.19 -10.93
N ALA A 148 2.09 2.15 -11.43
CA ALA A 148 2.65 0.92 -11.99
C ALA A 148 3.15 -0.02 -10.88
N MET A 149 3.88 0.50 -9.89
CA MET A 149 4.28 -0.23 -8.68
C MET A 149 3.20 -0.17 -7.59
N ASP A 150 2.33 0.83 -7.62
CA ASP A 150 1.31 1.12 -6.60
C ASP A 150 -0.06 1.40 -7.27
N ASP A 151 -0.87 0.39 -7.56
CA ASP A 151 -0.59 -1.06 -7.40
C ASP A 151 -0.92 -1.86 -8.68
N GLY A 152 -0.63 -1.29 -9.85
CA GLY A 152 -0.77 -2.00 -11.12
C GLY A 152 -0.01 -3.34 -11.14
N GLY A 153 1.18 -3.38 -10.55
CA GLY A 153 1.98 -4.58 -10.37
C GLY A 153 1.24 -5.66 -9.58
N GLY A 154 0.85 -5.38 -8.33
CA GLY A 154 0.18 -6.32 -7.44
C GLY A 154 -1.16 -6.81 -7.96
N ALA A 155 -1.96 -5.89 -8.52
CA ALA A 155 -3.21 -6.22 -9.18
C ALA A 155 -3.01 -7.19 -10.35
N PHE A 156 -2.00 -6.96 -11.21
CA PHE A 156 -1.80 -7.79 -12.40
C PHE A 156 -1.07 -9.11 -12.12
N ILE A 157 -0.20 -9.22 -11.11
CA ILE A 157 0.30 -10.55 -10.70
C ILE A 157 -0.83 -11.40 -10.10
N SER A 158 -1.80 -10.77 -9.43
CA SER A 158 -3.00 -11.43 -8.91
C SER A 158 -3.90 -11.93 -10.04
N TRP A 159 -4.09 -11.13 -11.09
CA TRP A 159 -4.73 -11.59 -12.33
C TRP A 159 -3.96 -12.73 -13.00
N GLN A 160 -2.64 -12.62 -13.05
CA GLN A 160 -1.79 -13.59 -13.71
C GLN A 160 -1.80 -14.94 -12.99
N ALA A 161 -1.93 -14.97 -11.67
CA ALA A 161 -2.09 -16.21 -10.90
C ALA A 161 -3.30 -17.04 -11.39
N LEU A 162 -4.47 -16.41 -11.55
CA LEU A 162 -5.65 -17.08 -12.10
C LEU A 162 -5.43 -17.47 -13.58
N SER A 163 -4.79 -16.60 -14.36
CA SER A 163 -4.52 -16.87 -15.78
C SER A 163 -3.61 -18.08 -15.98
N ILE A 164 -2.58 -18.24 -15.14
CA ILE A 164 -1.67 -19.39 -15.14
C ILE A 164 -2.43 -20.66 -14.77
N VAL A 165 -3.16 -20.67 -13.66
CA VAL A 165 -3.94 -21.84 -13.20
C VAL A 165 -4.92 -22.32 -14.29
N LYS A 166 -5.64 -21.37 -14.90
CA LYS A 166 -6.57 -21.64 -16.00
C LYS A 166 -5.85 -22.14 -17.26
N GLY A 167 -4.73 -21.52 -17.62
CA GLY A 167 -3.93 -21.91 -18.79
C GLY A 167 -3.34 -23.32 -18.69
N LEU A 168 -3.04 -23.77 -17.47
CA LEU A 168 -2.59 -25.14 -17.18
C LEU A 168 -3.74 -26.17 -17.15
N GLY A 169 -5.00 -25.72 -17.28
CA GLY A 169 -6.17 -26.60 -17.21
C GLY A 169 -6.44 -27.17 -15.81
N LEU A 170 -5.93 -26.50 -14.77
CA LEU A 170 -6.10 -26.92 -13.39
C LEU A 170 -7.42 -26.38 -12.82
N THR A 171 -8.06 -27.16 -11.95
CA THR A 171 -9.26 -26.74 -11.21
C THR A 171 -9.07 -27.11 -9.75
N PRO A 172 -8.83 -26.14 -8.85
CA PRO A 172 -8.62 -26.42 -7.43
C PRO A 172 -9.91 -26.95 -6.77
N LYS A 173 -9.76 -27.55 -5.58
CA LYS A 173 -10.91 -27.97 -4.75
C LYS A 173 -11.75 -26.78 -4.29
N ARG A 174 -11.12 -25.68 -3.86
CA ARG A 174 -11.75 -24.43 -3.41
C ARG A 174 -11.78 -23.37 -4.51
N THR A 175 -12.64 -22.37 -4.36
CA THR A 175 -12.67 -21.24 -5.29
C THR A 175 -11.43 -20.38 -5.11
N LEU A 176 -10.70 -20.17 -6.20
CA LEU A 176 -9.64 -19.17 -6.27
C LEU A 176 -10.24 -17.86 -6.79
N ARG A 177 -10.19 -16.81 -5.97
CA ARG A 177 -10.81 -15.52 -6.24
C ARG A 177 -9.75 -14.43 -6.37
N LEU A 178 -9.77 -13.72 -7.49
CA LEU A 178 -9.13 -12.42 -7.63
C LEU A 178 -10.06 -11.35 -7.08
N VAL A 179 -9.51 -10.44 -6.29
CA VAL A 179 -10.15 -9.14 -6.08
C VAL A 179 -9.14 -8.03 -6.40
N MET A 180 -9.55 -7.08 -7.24
CA MET A 180 -8.84 -5.82 -7.42
C MET A 180 -9.63 -4.75 -6.66
N TRP A 181 -9.06 -4.28 -5.56
CA TRP A 181 -9.69 -3.32 -4.67
C TRP A 181 -9.83 -1.94 -5.33
N THR A 182 -10.69 -1.09 -4.78
CA THR A 182 -10.82 0.28 -5.24
C THR A 182 -10.85 1.19 -4.03
N ASP A 183 -10.33 2.40 -4.20
CA ASP A 183 -10.30 3.44 -3.18
C ASP A 183 -9.44 2.97 -1.97
N GLU A 184 -8.34 2.26 -2.24
CA GLU A 184 -7.29 1.93 -1.26
C GLU A 184 -6.60 3.22 -0.83
N GLU A 185 -6.22 4.04 -1.82
CA GLU A 185 -5.36 5.21 -1.64
C GLU A 185 -6.02 6.31 -0.81
N ALA A 186 -7.36 6.32 -0.82
CA ALA A 186 -8.18 7.21 0.00
C ALA A 186 -8.60 6.60 1.35
N GLY A 187 -8.12 5.41 1.68
CA GLY A 187 -8.31 4.76 2.99
C GLY A 187 -9.00 3.39 2.96
N GLY A 188 -8.85 2.58 1.92
CA GLY A 188 -9.30 1.18 1.90
C GLY A 188 -10.82 0.99 1.86
N VAL A 189 -11.56 1.86 1.17
CA VAL A 189 -13.04 1.84 1.23
C VAL A 189 -13.61 0.60 0.54
N GLY A 190 -13.05 0.20 -0.60
CA GLY A 190 -13.50 -0.96 -1.37
C GLY A 190 -13.35 -2.27 -0.60
N SER A 191 -12.20 -2.46 0.04
CA SER A 191 -11.91 -3.65 0.85
C SER A 191 -12.69 -3.67 2.16
N GLN A 192 -12.82 -2.53 2.83
CA GLN A 192 -13.66 -2.39 4.03
C GLN A 192 -15.11 -2.80 3.74
N GLN A 193 -15.71 -2.31 2.64
CA GLN A 193 -17.08 -2.70 2.26
C GLN A 193 -17.17 -4.18 1.90
N TYR A 194 -16.14 -4.74 1.24
CA TYR A 194 -16.12 -6.16 0.93
C TYR A 194 -16.06 -7.01 2.19
N TYR A 195 -15.20 -6.66 3.15
CA TYR A 195 -15.12 -7.32 4.45
C TYR A 195 -16.47 -7.27 5.19
N GLN A 196 -17.08 -6.08 5.31
CA GLN A 196 -18.39 -5.92 5.99
C GLN A 196 -19.48 -6.81 5.38
N ARG A 197 -19.47 -7.03 4.07
CA ARG A 197 -20.45 -7.87 3.37
C ARG A 197 -20.21 -9.37 3.52
N HIS A 198 -18.99 -9.79 3.83
CA HIS A 198 -18.60 -11.22 3.81
C HIS A 198 -18.10 -11.75 5.16
N ARG A 199 -17.92 -10.90 6.18
CA ARG A 199 -17.41 -11.32 7.50
C ARG A 199 -18.25 -12.38 8.21
N GLU A 200 -19.54 -12.46 7.91
CA GLU A 200 -20.41 -13.52 8.47
C GLU A 200 -20.06 -14.92 7.92
N ASP A 201 -19.43 -14.97 6.74
CA ASP A 201 -18.92 -16.17 6.09
C ASP A 201 -17.40 -16.32 6.28
N ALA A 202 -16.81 -15.64 7.27
CA ALA A 202 -15.36 -15.64 7.47
C ALA A 202 -14.78 -17.04 7.59
N ASP A 203 -15.52 -18.02 8.12
CA ASP A 203 -15.15 -19.43 8.23
C ASP A 203 -14.84 -20.11 6.88
N LYS A 204 -15.42 -19.59 5.78
CA LYS A 204 -15.21 -20.08 4.41
C LYS A 204 -13.96 -19.52 3.74
N TYR A 205 -13.38 -18.44 4.25
CA TYR A 205 -12.13 -17.88 3.72
C TYR A 205 -10.94 -18.60 4.34
N SER A 206 -10.13 -19.24 3.50
CA SER A 206 -8.92 -19.97 3.93
C SER A 206 -7.76 -19.01 4.19
N ILE A 207 -7.57 -18.02 3.31
CA ILE A 207 -6.53 -17.00 3.38
C ILE A 207 -6.83 -15.88 2.37
N LEU A 208 -6.33 -14.68 2.66
CA LEU A 208 -6.28 -13.57 1.72
C LEU A 208 -4.83 -13.13 1.47
N PHE A 209 -4.48 -12.96 0.21
CA PHE A 209 -3.19 -12.45 -0.24
C PHE A 209 -3.33 -11.03 -0.82
N GLU A 210 -2.38 -10.16 -0.49
CA GLU A 210 -2.28 -8.80 -1.04
C GLU A 210 -0.83 -8.50 -1.43
N SER A 211 -0.63 -8.00 -2.64
CA SER A 211 0.66 -7.44 -3.08
C SER A 211 0.41 -5.96 -3.30
N ASP A 212 1.06 -5.10 -2.52
CA ASP A 212 0.80 -3.64 -2.50
C ASP A 212 2.07 -2.83 -2.13
N GLU A 213 3.24 -3.45 -2.28
CA GLU A 213 4.53 -2.77 -2.04
C GLU A 213 5.49 -3.06 -3.21
N GLY A 214 4.97 -2.92 -4.42
CA GLY A 214 5.66 -3.18 -5.67
C GLY A 214 5.79 -4.66 -6.03
N VAL A 215 6.42 -4.93 -7.19
CA VAL A 215 6.61 -6.28 -7.76
C VAL A 215 8.06 -6.52 -8.18
N PHE A 216 8.97 -6.24 -7.24
CA PHE A 216 10.40 -6.48 -7.39
C PHE A 216 10.76 -7.97 -7.29
N LEU A 217 12.03 -8.32 -7.47
CA LEU A 217 12.54 -9.69 -7.31
C LEU A 217 12.01 -10.32 -6.01
N PRO A 218 11.17 -11.38 -6.09
CA PRO A 218 10.58 -11.98 -4.92
C PRO A 218 11.56 -12.93 -4.24
N TYR A 219 11.52 -12.96 -2.91
CA TYR A 219 12.24 -13.93 -2.10
C TYR A 219 11.30 -14.78 -1.21
N GLY A 220 10.00 -14.54 -1.27
CA GLY A 220 8.99 -15.36 -0.60
C GLY A 220 7.69 -14.62 -0.33
N ILE A 221 7.11 -14.89 0.85
CA ILE A 221 5.92 -14.21 1.35
C ILE A 221 6.07 -13.79 2.82
N LEU A 222 5.39 -12.73 3.20
CA LEU A 222 5.11 -12.39 4.60
C LEU A 222 3.77 -13.04 4.99
N PHE A 223 3.64 -13.54 6.21
CA PHE A 223 2.45 -14.25 6.66
C PHE A 223 2.00 -13.83 8.06
N SER A 224 0.69 -13.74 8.27
CA SER A 224 0.04 -13.53 9.56
C SER A 224 -1.05 -14.57 9.78
N GLY A 225 -0.87 -15.42 10.79
CA GLY A 225 -1.78 -16.51 11.14
C GLY A 225 -1.20 -17.44 12.21
N SER A 226 -1.76 -18.62 12.37
CA SER A 226 -1.26 -19.62 13.34
C SER A 226 0.10 -20.20 12.94
N ALA A 227 0.84 -20.74 13.90
CA ALA A 227 2.12 -21.40 13.64
C ALA A 227 1.94 -22.65 12.77
N GLU A 228 0.83 -23.36 12.95
CA GLU A 228 0.44 -24.52 12.16
C GLU A 228 0.20 -24.15 10.70
N ALA A 229 -0.52 -23.05 10.45
CA ALA A 229 -0.70 -22.53 9.10
C ALA A 229 0.64 -22.09 8.50
N LYS A 230 1.48 -21.36 9.24
CA LYS A 230 2.81 -20.94 8.76
C LYS A 230 3.66 -22.13 8.32
N ALA A 231 3.64 -23.24 9.07
CA ALA A 231 4.37 -24.46 8.72
C ALA A 231 3.88 -25.08 7.40
N ILE A 232 2.57 -25.00 7.09
CA ILE A 232 2.03 -25.42 5.80
C ILE A 232 2.58 -24.52 4.69
N LEU A 233 2.55 -23.19 4.85
CA LEU A 233 3.07 -22.26 3.84
C LEU A 233 4.59 -22.46 3.62
N GLN A 234 5.35 -22.81 4.65
CA GLN A 234 6.78 -23.13 4.52
C GLN A 234 7.03 -24.39 3.67
N GLN A 235 6.15 -25.39 3.75
CA GLN A 235 6.22 -26.57 2.88
C GLN A 235 5.90 -26.21 1.43
N ILE A 236 4.92 -25.35 1.20
CA ILE A 236 4.58 -24.84 -0.14
C ILE A 236 5.76 -24.05 -0.71
N GLY A 237 6.42 -23.22 0.09
CA GLY A 237 7.60 -22.45 -0.29
C GLY A 237 8.74 -23.32 -0.83
N GLN A 238 8.85 -24.59 -0.42
CA GLN A 238 9.87 -25.49 -0.97
C GLN A 238 9.73 -25.73 -2.48
N LEU A 239 8.55 -25.53 -3.07
CA LEU A 239 8.32 -25.60 -4.51
C LEU A 239 8.99 -24.44 -5.27
N LEU A 240 9.33 -23.35 -4.56
CA LEU A 240 9.86 -22.10 -5.11
C LEU A 240 11.37 -21.94 -4.89
N VAL A 241 12.05 -22.96 -4.36
CA VAL A 241 13.53 -22.95 -4.16
C VAL A 241 14.27 -22.67 -5.47
N SER A 242 13.77 -23.19 -6.60
CA SER A 242 14.42 -23.02 -7.91
C SER A 242 14.48 -21.56 -8.41
N ILE A 243 13.65 -20.69 -7.83
CA ILE A 243 13.62 -19.24 -8.12
C ILE A 243 14.04 -18.40 -6.91
N ASN A 244 14.62 -19.02 -5.88
CA ASN A 244 15.03 -18.38 -4.63
C ASN A 244 13.91 -17.64 -3.87
N ALA A 245 12.66 -18.10 -3.99
CA ALA A 245 11.50 -17.45 -3.38
C ALA A 245 10.75 -18.36 -2.37
N SER A 246 11.50 -19.14 -1.58
CA SER A 246 10.96 -20.18 -0.70
C SER A 246 10.67 -19.73 0.74
N GLU A 247 11.01 -18.51 1.09
CA GLU A 247 10.98 -18.05 2.48
C GLU A 247 9.57 -17.61 2.91
N VAL A 248 9.25 -17.82 4.20
CA VAL A 248 7.99 -17.37 4.81
C VAL A 248 8.30 -16.62 6.10
N TYR A 249 8.07 -15.32 6.08
CA TYR A 249 8.32 -14.42 7.21
C TYR A 249 7.03 -14.12 7.97
N ASP A 250 7.17 -13.47 9.12
CA ASP A 250 6.05 -12.97 9.91
C ASP A 250 5.56 -11.61 9.41
N ASN A 251 4.40 -11.17 9.92
CA ASN A 251 3.79 -9.86 9.68
C ASN A 251 3.34 -9.64 8.23
N GLY A 252 2.74 -10.66 7.63
CA GLY A 252 2.01 -10.50 6.36
C GLY A 252 0.69 -9.78 6.53
N GLY A 253 0.15 -9.32 5.40
CA GLY A 253 -1.07 -8.51 5.33
C GLY A 253 -0.88 -7.31 4.41
N GLY A 254 -1.79 -6.36 4.51
CA GLY A 254 -1.83 -5.14 3.70
C GLY A 254 -3.13 -4.39 3.96
N THR A 255 -3.25 -3.18 3.44
CA THR A 255 -4.36 -2.28 3.76
C THR A 255 -5.71 -2.96 3.52
N ASP A 256 -5.84 -3.70 2.43
CA ASP A 256 -7.12 -4.24 2.00
C ASP A 256 -7.47 -5.60 2.61
N VAL A 257 -6.50 -6.38 3.05
CA VAL A 257 -6.77 -7.70 3.67
C VAL A 257 -6.76 -7.66 5.19
N ASP A 258 -6.20 -6.62 5.80
CA ASP A 258 -5.95 -6.57 7.25
C ASP A 258 -7.22 -6.59 8.12
N TRP A 259 -8.37 -6.14 7.59
CA TRP A 259 -9.68 -6.23 8.25
C TRP A 259 -10.06 -7.68 8.63
N TRP A 260 -9.64 -8.66 7.82
CA TRP A 260 -9.98 -10.07 8.00
C TRP A 260 -9.30 -10.72 9.20
N ARG A 261 -8.25 -10.07 9.74
CA ARG A 261 -7.57 -10.51 10.96
C ARG A 261 -8.47 -10.39 12.18
N GLU A 262 -9.48 -9.51 12.18
CA GLU A 262 -10.48 -9.41 13.24
C GLU A 262 -11.22 -10.74 13.46
N ASP A 263 -11.50 -11.48 12.38
CA ASP A 263 -12.16 -12.79 12.41
C ASP A 263 -11.16 -13.96 12.27
N LYS A 264 -9.88 -13.69 12.58
CA LYS A 264 -8.78 -14.68 12.62
C LYS A 264 -8.55 -15.41 11.29
N VAL A 265 -8.91 -14.79 10.17
CA VAL A 265 -8.58 -15.33 8.85
C VAL A 265 -7.11 -14.99 8.55
N PRO A 266 -6.29 -15.97 8.12
CA PRO A 266 -4.91 -15.72 7.77
C PRO A 266 -4.77 -14.72 6.62
N THR A 267 -3.69 -13.94 6.65
CA THR A 267 -3.33 -12.98 5.61
C THR A 267 -1.88 -13.15 5.20
N ALA A 268 -1.56 -12.83 3.95
CA ALA A 268 -0.21 -12.90 3.43
C ALA A 268 0.05 -11.78 2.43
N SER A 269 1.32 -11.41 2.29
CA SER A 269 1.76 -10.46 1.28
C SER A 269 3.05 -10.89 0.61
N LEU A 270 3.33 -10.29 -0.55
CA LEU A 270 4.54 -10.58 -1.30
C LEU A 270 5.77 -10.11 -0.52
N ALA A 271 6.78 -10.97 -0.39
CA ALA A 271 8.08 -10.56 0.14
C ALA A 271 9.07 -10.41 -1.02
N ASN A 272 9.50 -9.19 -1.29
CA ASN A 272 10.31 -8.82 -2.45
C ASN A 272 11.35 -7.74 -2.09
N HIS A 273 12.33 -7.57 -2.97
CA HIS A 273 13.39 -6.57 -2.84
C HIS A 273 12.89 -5.15 -3.15
N ASN A 274 12.07 -4.60 -2.26
CA ASN A 274 11.38 -3.32 -2.43
C ASN A 274 12.14 -2.10 -1.88
N GLU A 275 13.47 -2.17 -1.78
CA GLU A 275 14.29 -1.09 -1.21
C GLU A 275 14.17 0.24 -1.99
N HIS A 276 13.73 0.16 -3.25
CA HIS A 276 13.52 1.31 -4.13
C HIS A 276 12.04 1.72 -4.27
N TYR A 277 11.10 1.05 -3.63
CA TYR A 277 9.66 1.35 -3.75
C TYR A 277 9.34 2.83 -3.49
N PHE A 278 9.81 3.34 -2.35
CA PHE A 278 9.62 4.73 -1.94
C PHE A 278 10.43 5.76 -2.74
N TRP A 279 11.15 5.35 -3.78
CA TRP A 279 11.74 6.29 -4.75
C TRP A 279 10.68 6.77 -5.75
N TYR A 280 9.67 5.94 -6.03
CA TYR A 280 8.66 6.19 -7.07
C TYR A 280 7.25 6.30 -6.51
N HIS A 281 6.93 5.59 -5.43
CA HIS A 281 5.61 5.56 -4.80
C HIS A 281 4.99 6.96 -4.65
N HIS A 282 3.75 7.12 -5.13
CA HIS A 282 2.97 8.36 -5.14
C HIS A 282 3.62 9.52 -5.92
N SER A 283 4.47 9.26 -6.91
CA SER A 283 5.17 10.29 -7.69
C SER A 283 4.91 10.14 -9.19
N ASN A 284 5.33 11.13 -9.98
CA ASN A 284 5.27 11.02 -11.44
C ASN A 284 6.28 10.02 -12.02
N GLY A 285 7.18 9.48 -11.19
CA GLY A 285 8.13 8.43 -11.56
C GLY A 285 7.54 7.03 -11.49
N ASP A 286 6.38 6.85 -10.84
CA ASP A 286 5.69 5.58 -10.84
C ASP A 286 5.03 5.33 -12.19
N THR A 287 5.76 4.64 -13.06
CA THR A 287 5.45 4.44 -14.48
C THR A 287 5.78 3.03 -14.90
N MET A 288 5.26 2.59 -16.05
CA MET A 288 5.58 1.26 -16.59
C MET A 288 7.08 1.01 -16.77
N ASP A 289 7.90 2.06 -16.93
CA ASP A 289 9.35 1.96 -17.09
C ASP A 289 10.07 1.45 -15.84
N VAL A 290 9.46 1.51 -14.64
CA VAL A 290 10.06 0.99 -13.41
C VAL A 290 9.75 -0.49 -13.17
N LEU A 291 8.86 -1.09 -13.97
CA LEU A 291 8.53 -2.52 -13.89
C LEU A 291 9.56 -3.35 -14.66
N ASP A 292 10.06 -4.40 -14.02
CA ASP A 292 10.87 -5.43 -14.69
C ASP A 292 10.00 -6.64 -15.06
N PRO A 293 9.92 -7.03 -16.35
CA PRO A 293 9.07 -8.14 -16.78
C PRO A 293 9.54 -9.50 -16.27
N GLU A 294 10.84 -9.70 -16.00
CA GLU A 294 11.34 -10.94 -15.41
C GLU A 294 10.93 -11.03 -13.93
N GLU A 295 11.05 -9.95 -13.17
CA GLU A 295 10.59 -9.88 -11.78
C GLU A 295 9.07 -10.11 -11.68
N MET A 296 8.27 -9.47 -12.53
CA MET A 296 6.82 -9.70 -12.59
C MET A 296 6.47 -11.17 -12.88
N ASN A 297 7.23 -11.85 -13.75
CA ASN A 297 7.02 -13.28 -14.02
C ASN A 297 7.33 -14.13 -12.79
N LEU A 298 8.40 -13.81 -12.05
CA LEU A 298 8.75 -14.50 -10.81
C LEU A 298 7.70 -14.27 -9.73
N CYS A 299 7.25 -13.03 -9.53
CA CYS A 299 6.16 -12.70 -8.60
C CYS A 299 4.88 -13.47 -8.94
N SER A 300 4.50 -13.49 -10.22
CA SER A 300 3.34 -14.25 -10.71
C SER A 300 3.46 -15.74 -10.43
N ALA A 301 4.67 -16.32 -10.53
CA ALA A 301 4.92 -17.72 -10.20
C ALA A 301 4.75 -18.00 -8.70
N VAL A 302 5.32 -17.16 -7.83
CA VAL A 302 5.14 -17.25 -6.37
C VAL A 302 3.66 -17.20 -6.03
N TRP A 303 2.95 -16.20 -6.57
CA TRP A 303 1.53 -15.97 -6.33
C TRP A 303 0.67 -17.15 -6.77
N ALA A 304 0.89 -17.66 -7.99
CA ALA A 304 0.15 -18.78 -8.54
C ALA A 304 0.37 -20.07 -7.74
N VAL A 305 1.61 -20.37 -7.34
CA VAL A 305 1.94 -21.59 -6.59
C VAL A 305 1.26 -21.59 -5.23
N TYR A 306 1.41 -20.52 -4.45
CA TYR A 306 0.76 -20.43 -3.14
C TYR A 306 -0.76 -20.50 -3.26
N ALA A 307 -1.34 -19.69 -4.14
CA ALA A 307 -2.78 -19.60 -4.28
C ALA A 307 -3.41 -20.92 -4.74
N TYR A 308 -2.80 -21.59 -5.73
CA TYR A 308 -3.29 -22.88 -6.22
C TYR A 308 -3.17 -23.98 -5.16
N VAL A 309 -1.98 -24.15 -4.56
CA VAL A 309 -1.76 -25.25 -3.62
C VAL A 309 -2.67 -25.12 -2.40
N LEU A 310 -2.84 -23.91 -1.86
CA LEU A 310 -3.77 -23.65 -0.75
C LEU A 310 -5.23 -23.88 -1.14
N ALA A 311 -5.61 -23.53 -2.37
CA ALA A 311 -6.96 -23.80 -2.87
C ALA A 311 -7.21 -25.31 -3.10
N ASP A 312 -6.16 -26.12 -3.27
CA ASP A 312 -6.24 -27.55 -3.56
C ASP A 312 -6.02 -28.49 -2.35
N LEU A 313 -5.68 -27.94 -1.17
CA LEU A 313 -5.59 -28.71 0.08
C LEU A 313 -6.91 -29.42 0.42
N ASP A 314 -6.86 -30.46 1.25
CA ASP A 314 -8.08 -31.11 1.73
C ASP A 314 -8.85 -30.24 2.71
N ASP A 315 -8.14 -29.55 3.60
CA ASP A 315 -8.71 -28.68 4.65
C ASP A 315 -8.37 -27.20 4.40
N VAL A 316 -9.19 -26.30 4.97
CA VAL A 316 -8.85 -24.87 5.07
C VAL A 316 -7.68 -24.69 6.02
N LEU A 317 -6.95 -23.58 5.89
CA LEU A 317 -5.84 -23.31 6.81
C LEU A 317 -6.32 -23.23 8.27
N PRO A 318 -5.55 -23.78 9.22
CA PRO A 318 -5.83 -23.62 10.65
C PRO A 318 -5.86 -22.14 11.05
N ARG A 319 -6.83 -21.76 11.89
CA ARG A 319 -6.94 -20.40 12.44
C ARG A 319 -6.10 -20.22 13.71
N GLY A 320 -5.67 -18.98 13.96
CA GLY A 320 -5.07 -18.55 15.23
C GLY A 320 -6.09 -18.01 16.23
#